data_AF-A0A6T8JU63-F1
#
_entry.id   AF-A0A6T8JU63-F1
#
_cell.length_a   1.000
_cell.length_b   1.000
_cell.length_c   1.000
_cell.angle_alpha   90.00
_cell.angle_beta   90.00
_cell.angle_gamma   90.00
#
_symmetry.space_group_name_H-M   'P 1'
#
loop_
_entity.id
_entity.type
_entity.pdbx_description
1 polymer ?
#
loop_
_entity_poly.entity_id
_entity_poly.type
_entity_poly.pdbx_seq_one_letter_code
_entity_poly.pdbx_strand_id
1 'polypeptide(L)'
;AEPARPAMYGIGLKVADYPPHSILEVNDLRDENNRSIKTATRKDDVLEAINDVSVRDLSIEQLELYVFGPKDTTVSLLMVSKETQRPYYIRALRHIPISFALGISLTLKRPFQVQRVDELLDAQNNNVNHLVEPGDIVEAFNGMSVAELAIRPVQDIIFGPIDSIVNLTLRSVRTNSTYEVAVKRHLPSVSWQRWEEYGGMTQDAGSSVVSSGIENAAESEGMEGGNVVGFGNDDVTGEFI
;
A
#
# COMPACT_ATOMS: atom_id res chain seq x y z
N ALA A 1 1.55 29.63 -14.42
CA ALA A 1 1.99 28.54 -13.54
C ALA A 1 0.74 27.96 -12.91
N GLU A 2 0.50 26.66 -13.05
CA GLU A 2 -0.56 26.01 -12.26
C GLU A 2 -0.21 26.17 -10.77
N PRO A 3 -1.21 26.43 -9.90
CA PRO A 3 -0.96 26.49 -8.47
C PRO A 3 -0.38 25.15 -8.02
N ALA A 4 0.72 25.20 -7.26
CA ALA A 4 1.28 24.00 -6.64
C ALA A 4 0.17 23.29 -5.87
N ARG A 5 -0.01 21.99 -6.11
CA ARG A 5 -1.01 21.21 -5.37
C ARG A 5 -0.70 21.33 -3.87
N PRO A 6 -1.73 21.51 -3.02
CA PRO A 6 -1.51 21.61 -1.59
C PRO A 6 -0.87 20.32 -1.07
N ALA A 7 0.01 20.45 -0.07
CA ALA A 7 0.57 19.29 0.62
C ALA A 7 -0.57 18.38 1.14
N MET A 8 -0.39 17.07 0.97
CA MET A 8 -1.38 16.07 1.36
C MET A 8 -1.10 15.56 2.76
N TYR A 9 -2.16 15.41 3.54
CA TYR A 9 -2.12 14.98 4.92
C TYR A 9 -3.08 13.80 5.16
N GLY A 10 -2.66 12.84 5.98
CA GLY A 10 -3.47 11.76 6.50
C GLY A 10 -3.93 12.02 7.94
N ILE A 11 -4.55 11.01 8.54
CA ILE A 11 -5.31 11.14 9.80
C ILE A 11 -4.74 10.36 10.99
N GLY A 12 -3.58 9.70 10.83
CA GLY A 12 -2.95 8.94 11.92
C GLY A 12 -3.62 7.61 12.26
N LEU A 13 -4.21 6.95 11.25
CA LEU A 13 -4.87 5.64 11.33
C LEU A 13 -4.17 4.65 10.40
N LYS A 14 -3.92 3.41 10.85
CA LYS A 14 -3.40 2.32 10.02
C LYS A 14 -4.46 1.24 9.85
N VAL A 15 -4.73 0.84 8.62
CA VAL A 15 -5.75 -0.16 8.26
C VAL A 15 -5.14 -1.33 7.48
N ALA A 16 -5.84 -2.48 7.47
CA ALA A 16 -5.49 -3.62 6.63
C ALA A 16 -5.54 -3.24 5.15
N ASP A 17 -4.61 -3.76 4.34
CA ASP A 17 -4.55 -3.56 2.89
C ASP A 17 -5.63 -4.29 2.12
N TYR A 18 -6.22 -5.33 2.70
CA TYR A 18 -7.29 -6.10 2.08
C TYR A 18 -8.63 -5.83 2.76
N PRO A 19 -9.73 -5.85 1.99
CA PRO A 19 -11.07 -5.91 2.57
C PRO A 19 -11.31 -7.19 3.39
N PRO A 20 -12.07 -7.11 4.49
CA PRO A 20 -12.57 -5.88 5.13
C PRO A 20 -11.43 -5.08 5.77
N HIS A 21 -11.38 -3.76 5.52
CA HIS A 21 -10.32 -2.87 6.01
C HIS A 21 -10.43 -2.65 7.53
N SER A 22 -9.88 -3.60 8.28
CA SER A 22 -9.84 -3.53 9.74
C SER A 22 -8.76 -2.57 10.23
N ILE A 23 -9.03 -1.88 11.35
CA ILE A 23 -8.04 -1.02 12.01
C ILE A 23 -6.93 -1.87 12.59
N LEU A 24 -5.70 -1.66 12.14
CA LEU A 24 -4.53 -2.32 12.72
C LEU A 24 -3.98 -1.54 13.90
N GLU A 25 -3.93 -0.21 13.77
CA GLU A 25 -3.32 0.68 14.76
C GLU A 25 -3.89 2.09 14.68
N VAL A 26 -3.96 2.77 15.83
CA VAL A 26 -4.45 4.14 15.99
C VAL A 26 -3.33 5.01 16.56
N ASN A 27 -2.59 5.68 15.68
CA ASN A 27 -1.33 6.34 16.02
C ASN A 27 -1.50 7.76 16.53
N ASP A 28 -2.23 8.61 15.82
CA ASP A 28 -2.48 10.00 16.23
C ASP A 28 -3.81 10.48 15.65
N LEU A 29 -4.91 9.79 15.96
CA LEU A 29 -6.23 10.18 15.46
C LEU A 29 -6.76 11.40 16.24
N ARG A 30 -7.12 12.47 15.52
CA ARG A 30 -7.57 13.75 16.09
C ARG A 30 -8.87 14.24 15.49
N ASP A 31 -9.67 14.98 16.25
CA ASP A 31 -10.89 15.64 15.78
C ASP A 31 -10.62 17.03 15.17
N GLU A 32 -11.66 17.72 14.69
CA GLU A 32 -11.59 19.07 14.12
C GLU A 32 -11.02 20.13 15.06
N ASN A 33 -11.05 19.89 16.37
CA ASN A 33 -10.51 20.79 17.39
C ASN A 33 -9.09 20.39 17.80
N ASN A 34 -8.45 19.52 17.02
CA ASN A 34 -7.11 18.98 17.27
C ASN A 34 -7.01 18.20 18.60
N ARG A 35 -8.12 17.66 19.10
CA ARG A 35 -8.16 16.82 20.30
C ARG A 35 -7.95 15.38 19.90
N SER A 36 -7.16 14.65 20.70
CA SER A 36 -6.98 13.21 20.52
C SER A 36 -8.32 12.49 20.69
N ILE A 37 -8.67 11.67 19.70
CA ILE A 37 -9.85 10.79 19.71
C ILE A 37 -9.44 9.33 19.51
N LYS A 38 -8.20 8.98 19.90
CA LYS A 38 -7.67 7.61 19.79
C LYS A 38 -8.58 6.55 20.42
N THR A 39 -9.32 6.90 21.47
CA THR A 39 -10.23 6.00 22.19
C THR A 39 -11.59 5.82 21.51
N ALA A 40 -11.89 6.61 20.47
CA ALA A 40 -13.15 6.53 19.74
C ALA A 40 -13.21 5.31 18.79
N THR A 41 -12.06 4.74 18.44
CA THR A 41 -11.93 3.53 17.64
C THR A 41 -10.97 2.56 18.31
N ARG A 42 -11.11 1.28 18.00
CA ARG A 42 -10.25 0.22 18.53
C ARG A 42 -9.65 -0.58 17.39
N LYS A 43 -8.57 -1.29 17.71
CA LYS A 43 -8.01 -2.32 16.85
C LYS A 43 -9.10 -3.32 16.45
N ASP A 44 -9.05 -3.74 15.20
CA ASP A 44 -9.95 -4.64 14.49
C ASP A 44 -11.38 -4.11 14.21
N ASP A 45 -11.72 -2.87 14.59
CA ASP A 45 -12.93 -2.23 14.04
C ASP A 45 -12.82 -2.13 12.52
N VAL A 46 -13.95 -2.17 11.81
CA VAL A 46 -13.95 -2.23 10.34
C VAL A 46 -14.32 -0.87 9.77
N LEU A 47 -13.53 -0.36 8.82
CA LEU A 47 -13.86 0.83 8.06
C LEU A 47 -14.82 0.47 6.92
N GLU A 48 -15.99 1.09 6.90
CA GLU A 48 -17.08 0.80 5.97
C GLU A 48 -17.26 1.87 4.89
N ALA A 49 -17.10 3.14 5.26
CA ALA A 49 -17.20 4.26 4.32
C ALA A 49 -16.34 5.46 4.72
N ILE A 50 -15.96 6.27 3.72
CA ILE A 50 -15.21 7.52 3.86
C ILE A 50 -15.95 8.60 3.09
N ASN A 51 -16.37 9.67 3.78
CA ASN A 51 -17.23 10.73 3.22
C ASN A 51 -18.42 10.16 2.43
N ASP A 52 -19.12 9.21 3.04
CA ASP A 52 -20.29 8.52 2.48
C ASP A 52 -20.02 7.61 1.26
N VAL A 53 -18.75 7.46 0.85
CA VAL A 53 -18.32 6.50 -0.18
C VAL A 53 -17.93 5.19 0.49
N SER A 54 -18.61 4.09 0.13
CA SER A 54 -18.26 2.75 0.66
C SER A 54 -16.86 2.34 0.23
N VAL A 55 -16.12 1.72 1.15
CA VAL A 55 -14.74 1.26 0.89
C VAL A 55 -14.58 -0.26 0.89
N ARG A 56 -15.68 -1.01 0.93
CA ARG A 56 -15.66 -2.49 1.04
C ARG A 56 -14.88 -3.18 -0.06
N ASP A 57 -14.90 -2.62 -1.27
CA ASP A 57 -14.31 -3.25 -2.45
C ASP A 57 -13.10 -2.45 -2.98
N LEU A 58 -12.64 -1.44 -2.23
CA LEU A 58 -11.52 -0.60 -2.65
C LEU A 58 -10.19 -1.27 -2.33
N SER A 59 -9.19 -1.05 -3.19
CA SER A 59 -7.80 -1.33 -2.81
C SER A 59 -7.30 -0.27 -1.81
N ILE A 60 -6.18 -0.55 -1.13
CA ILE A 60 -5.59 0.42 -0.21
C ILE A 60 -5.19 1.72 -0.91
N GLU A 61 -4.70 1.64 -2.16
CA GLU A 61 -4.34 2.81 -2.96
C GLU A 61 -5.57 3.67 -3.25
N GLN A 62 -6.70 3.05 -3.57
CA GLN A 62 -7.96 3.76 -3.80
C GLN A 62 -8.50 4.39 -2.51
N LEU A 63 -8.40 3.68 -1.38
CA LEU A 63 -8.80 4.16 -0.06
C LEU A 63 -8.01 5.40 0.36
N GLU A 64 -6.70 5.38 0.14
CA GLU A 64 -5.79 6.49 0.44
C GLU A 64 -6.18 7.80 -0.26
N LEU A 65 -6.72 7.72 -1.50
CA LEU A 65 -7.23 8.89 -2.23
C LEU A 65 -8.40 9.60 -1.52
N TYR A 66 -9.20 8.88 -0.72
CA TYR A 66 -10.31 9.45 0.04
C TYR A 66 -9.91 9.94 1.43
N VAL A 67 -8.92 9.27 2.05
CA VAL A 67 -8.39 9.66 3.37
C VAL A 67 -7.51 10.88 3.26
N PHE A 68 -6.63 10.94 2.27
CA PHE A 68 -5.69 12.03 2.14
C PHE A 68 -6.36 13.30 1.61
N GLY A 69 -5.78 14.45 1.95
CA GLY A 69 -6.33 15.74 1.55
C GLY A 69 -5.56 16.91 2.16
N PRO A 70 -6.02 18.15 1.93
CA PRO A 70 -5.34 19.34 2.42
C PRO A 70 -5.24 19.36 3.94
N LYS A 71 -4.19 20.02 4.45
CA LYS A 71 -3.97 20.23 5.88
C LYS A 71 -5.19 20.84 6.56
N ASP A 72 -5.45 20.43 7.80
CA ASP A 72 -6.46 21.01 8.69
C ASP A 72 -7.91 20.87 8.18
N THR A 73 -8.12 20.00 7.19
CA THR A 73 -9.46 19.57 6.74
C THR A 73 -9.87 18.30 7.47
N THR A 74 -11.17 18.00 7.50
CA THR A 74 -11.69 16.78 8.13
C THR A 74 -12.14 15.75 7.10
N VAL A 75 -12.08 14.48 7.48
CA VAL A 75 -12.70 13.35 6.79
C VAL A 75 -13.74 12.70 7.72
N SER A 76 -14.87 12.27 7.16
CA SER A 76 -15.88 11.49 7.88
C SER A 76 -15.64 10.00 7.62
N LEU A 77 -15.58 9.20 8.68
CA LEU A 77 -15.40 7.75 8.62
C LEU A 77 -16.64 7.08 9.20
N LEU A 78 -17.22 6.14 8.47
CA LEU A 78 -18.19 5.19 9.00
C LEU A 78 -17.43 3.92 9.38
N MET A 79 -17.48 3.57 10.65
CA MET A 79 -16.83 2.41 11.24
C MET A 79 -17.87 1.41 11.73
N VAL A 80 -17.53 0.13 11.83
CA VAL A 80 -18.30 -0.90 12.53
C VAL A 80 -17.46 -1.46 13.65
N SER A 81 -18.00 -1.39 14.87
CA SER A 81 -17.31 -1.91 16.06
C SER A 81 -17.22 -3.42 16.02
N LYS A 82 -16.03 -3.99 16.21
CA LYS A 82 -15.87 -5.45 16.28
C LYS A 82 -16.62 -6.07 17.46
N GLU A 83 -16.63 -5.39 18.61
CA GLU A 83 -17.25 -5.89 19.83
C GLU A 83 -18.79 -5.84 19.76
N THR A 84 -19.35 -4.72 19.31
CA THR A 84 -20.80 -4.51 19.35
C THR A 84 -21.51 -4.77 18.03
N GLN A 85 -20.76 -4.91 16.92
CA GLN A 85 -21.27 -5.01 15.55
C GLN A 85 -22.18 -3.84 15.15
N ARG A 86 -22.05 -2.69 15.83
CA ARG A 86 -22.83 -1.48 15.55
C ARG A 86 -22.01 -0.46 14.76
N PRO A 87 -22.63 0.22 13.78
CA PRO A 87 -21.97 1.29 13.05
C PRO A 87 -21.83 2.54 13.93
N TYR A 88 -20.75 3.27 13.75
CA TYR A 88 -20.50 4.57 14.39
C TYR A 88 -19.66 5.48 13.49
N TYR A 89 -19.79 6.80 13.68
CA TYR A 89 -19.08 7.79 12.87
C TYR A 89 -17.92 8.43 13.63
N ILE A 90 -16.84 8.71 12.91
CA ILE A 90 -15.72 9.52 13.38
C ILE A 90 -15.48 10.66 12.39
N ARG A 91 -15.25 11.88 12.89
CA ARG A 91 -14.67 12.98 12.11
C ARG A 91 -13.21 13.13 12.49
N ALA A 92 -12.32 12.92 11.52
CA ALA A 92 -10.89 12.92 11.75
C ALA A 92 -10.20 14.08 11.01
N LEU A 93 -9.26 14.75 11.67
CA LEU A 93 -8.47 15.84 11.13
C LEU A 93 -7.28 15.32 10.33
N ARG A 94 -7.08 15.85 9.12
CA ARG A 94 -5.91 15.61 8.30
C ARG A 94 -4.74 16.47 8.76
N HIS A 95 -3.78 15.87 9.45
CA HIS A 95 -2.65 16.58 10.07
C HIS A 95 -1.32 15.82 10.01
N ILE A 96 -1.31 14.56 9.57
CA ILE A 96 -0.08 13.79 9.38
C ILE A 96 0.45 14.02 7.97
N PRO A 97 1.62 14.67 7.79
CA PRO A 97 2.14 14.93 6.44
C PRO A 97 2.41 13.62 5.70
N ILE A 98 1.94 13.53 4.45
CA ILE A 98 2.22 12.40 3.56
C ILE A 98 3.33 12.82 2.59
N SER A 99 4.43 12.07 2.62
CA SER A 99 5.48 12.20 1.62
C SER A 99 5.19 11.27 0.46
N PHE A 100 5.65 11.65 -0.72
CA PHE A 100 5.51 10.88 -1.95
C PHE A 100 6.89 10.49 -2.46
N ALA A 101 7.01 9.26 -2.94
CA ALA A 101 8.18 8.68 -3.55
C ALA A 101 8.12 8.79 -5.08
N LEU A 102 9.23 8.38 -5.68
CA LEU A 102 9.36 8.12 -7.11
C LEU A 102 8.94 6.68 -7.41
N GLY A 103 8.58 6.38 -8.65
CA GLY A 103 8.30 5.01 -9.13
C GLY A 103 9.54 4.14 -9.34
N ILE A 104 10.54 4.26 -8.46
CA ILE A 104 11.76 3.43 -8.49
C ILE A 104 12.10 2.92 -7.08
N SER A 105 12.75 1.76 -7.05
CA SER A 105 13.35 1.19 -5.84
C SER A 105 14.86 1.10 -6.01
N LEU A 106 15.62 1.45 -4.97
CA LEU A 106 17.08 1.45 -5.00
C LEU A 106 17.67 0.44 -4.01
N THR A 107 18.89 -0.02 -4.27
CA THR A 107 19.65 -0.79 -3.27
C THR A 107 19.88 0.03 -2.00
N LEU A 108 19.82 -0.60 -0.83
CA LEU A 108 20.11 0.07 0.45
C LEU A 108 21.60 0.37 0.67
N LYS A 109 22.47 -0.24 -0.15
CA LYS A 109 23.92 -0.10 -0.09
C LYS A 109 24.42 0.60 -1.34
N ARG A 110 25.52 1.33 -1.16
CA ARG A 110 26.26 1.97 -2.26
C ARG A 110 27.00 0.94 -3.12
N PRO A 111 27.17 1.20 -4.43
CA PRO A 111 26.50 2.26 -5.18
C PRO A 111 24.98 2.04 -5.22
N PHE A 112 24.18 3.11 -5.18
CA PHE A 112 22.72 3.02 -5.19
C PHE A 112 22.25 2.61 -6.58
N GLN A 113 21.95 1.33 -6.75
CA GLN A 113 21.49 0.75 -8.01
C GLN A 113 19.97 0.71 -8.05
N VAL A 114 19.40 0.97 -9.21
CA VAL A 114 17.98 0.76 -9.49
C VAL A 114 17.70 -0.74 -9.42
N GLN A 115 16.88 -1.17 -8.47
CA GLN A 115 16.45 -2.56 -8.37
C GLN A 115 15.21 -2.81 -9.22
N ARG A 116 14.31 -1.84 -9.27
CA ARG A 116 13.03 -1.94 -9.98
C ARG A 116 12.56 -0.57 -10.43
N VAL A 117 11.83 -0.55 -11.55
CA VAL A 117 11.14 0.60 -12.11
C VAL A 117 9.67 0.21 -12.24
N ASP A 118 8.79 0.92 -11.54
CA ASP A 118 7.36 0.63 -11.48
C ASP A 118 6.59 1.65 -12.31
N GLU A 119 6.20 2.76 -11.70
CA GLU A 119 5.45 3.83 -12.36
C GLU A 119 6.31 5.10 -12.37
N LEU A 120 7.30 5.18 -13.25
CA LEU A 120 8.12 6.37 -13.36
C LEU A 120 7.44 7.37 -14.28
N LEU A 121 6.98 8.49 -13.72
CA LEU A 121 6.26 9.53 -14.46
C LEU A 121 7.13 10.77 -14.62
N ASP A 122 7.05 11.42 -15.78
CA ASP A 122 7.61 12.77 -15.98
C ASP A 122 6.68 13.86 -15.42
N ALA A 123 7.05 15.13 -15.64
CA ALA A 123 6.27 16.29 -15.20
C ALA A 123 4.88 16.38 -15.86
N GLN A 124 4.68 15.74 -17.00
CA GLN A 124 3.44 15.73 -17.78
C GLN A 124 2.59 14.47 -17.52
N ASN A 125 3.00 13.59 -16.60
CA ASN A 125 2.41 12.27 -16.35
C ASN A 125 2.63 11.24 -17.47
N ASN A 126 3.62 11.43 -18.35
CA ASN A 126 3.98 10.36 -19.28
C ASN A 126 4.80 9.30 -18.56
N ASN A 127 4.54 8.04 -18.86
CA ASN A 127 5.37 6.93 -18.38
C ASN A 127 6.74 6.97 -19.07
N VAL A 128 7.79 7.09 -18.27
CA VAL A 128 9.20 7.14 -18.71
C VAL A 128 10.01 5.94 -18.20
N ASN A 129 9.36 4.83 -17.87
CA ASN A 129 10.02 3.60 -17.39
C ASN A 129 11.11 3.12 -18.33
N HIS A 130 10.86 3.24 -19.64
CA HIS A 130 11.76 2.79 -20.70
C HIS A 130 13.11 3.55 -20.73
N LEU A 131 13.23 4.67 -19.99
CA LEU A 131 14.48 5.44 -19.90
C LEU A 131 15.42 4.92 -18.81
N VAL A 132 14.93 4.09 -17.88
CA VAL A 132 15.70 3.60 -16.73
C VAL A 132 15.66 2.08 -16.69
N GLU A 133 16.82 1.44 -16.65
CA GLU A 133 16.93 -0.02 -16.58
C GLU A 133 17.29 -0.46 -15.14
N PRO A 134 16.73 -1.58 -14.64
CA PRO A 134 17.27 -2.23 -13.43
C PRO A 134 18.77 -2.50 -13.57
N GLY A 135 19.54 -2.15 -12.53
CA GLY A 135 21.00 -2.20 -12.49
C GLY A 135 21.67 -0.85 -12.72
N ASP A 136 20.97 0.13 -13.30
CA ASP A 136 21.51 1.48 -13.48
C ASP A 136 21.87 2.12 -12.13
N ILE A 137 22.92 2.94 -12.12
CA ILE A 137 23.45 3.51 -10.88
C ILE A 137 23.01 4.96 -10.77
N VAL A 138 22.37 5.33 -9.66
CA VAL A 138 22.05 6.73 -9.37
C VAL A 138 23.32 7.43 -8.89
N GLU A 139 23.76 8.44 -9.64
CA GLU A 139 24.95 9.24 -9.35
C GLU A 139 24.60 10.54 -8.63
N ALA A 140 23.47 11.17 -8.97
CA ALA A 140 23.01 12.40 -8.33
C ALA A 140 21.48 12.58 -8.36
N PHE A 141 20.98 13.38 -7.42
CA PHE A 141 19.63 13.93 -7.45
C PHE A 141 19.70 15.45 -7.46
N ASN A 142 19.05 16.11 -8.42
CA ASN A 142 19.08 17.57 -8.60
C ASN A 142 20.51 18.13 -8.65
N GLY A 143 21.44 17.39 -9.28
CA GLY A 143 22.87 17.74 -9.35
C GLY A 143 23.67 17.49 -8.07
N MET A 144 23.04 17.08 -6.96
CA MET A 144 23.72 16.68 -5.73
C MET A 144 24.17 15.22 -5.84
N SER A 145 25.49 15.01 -5.85
CA SER A 145 26.06 13.66 -5.87
C SER A 145 25.64 12.84 -4.65
N VAL A 146 25.30 11.57 -4.88
CA VAL A 146 24.93 10.62 -3.81
C VAL A 146 26.00 9.57 -3.53
N ALA A 147 27.14 9.62 -4.23
CA ALA A 147 28.19 8.61 -4.10
C ALA A 147 28.68 8.44 -2.65
N GLU A 148 28.70 9.52 -1.87
CA GLU A 148 29.18 9.51 -0.48
C GLU A 148 28.06 9.51 0.58
N LEU A 149 26.80 9.61 0.16
CA LEU A 149 25.67 9.69 1.08
C LEU A 149 25.31 8.32 1.67
N ALA A 150 24.84 8.32 2.91
CA ALA A 150 24.12 7.18 3.47
C ALA A 150 22.71 7.09 2.87
N ILE A 151 22.05 5.95 3.02
CA ILE A 151 20.72 5.72 2.44
C ILE A 151 19.65 6.70 2.99
N ARG A 152 19.74 7.11 4.27
CA ARG A 152 18.75 8.03 4.88
C ARG A 152 18.67 9.39 4.16
N PRO A 153 19.78 10.13 3.97
CA PRO A 153 19.77 11.34 3.14
C PRO A 153 19.21 11.13 1.73
N VAL A 154 19.48 9.97 1.11
CA VAL A 154 18.95 9.64 -0.22
C VAL A 154 17.44 9.46 -0.18
N GLN A 155 16.92 8.76 0.82
CA GLN A 155 15.47 8.62 1.06
C GLN A 155 14.80 9.97 1.27
N ASP A 156 15.41 10.87 2.06
CA ASP A 156 14.89 12.23 2.27
C ASP A 156 14.84 13.06 0.97
N ILE A 157 15.66 12.71 -0.03
CA ILE A 157 15.60 13.32 -1.37
C ILE A 157 14.58 12.61 -2.26
N ILE A 158 14.42 11.29 -2.18
CA ILE A 158 13.41 10.56 -2.96
C ILE A 158 12.01 10.97 -2.50
N PHE A 159 11.81 11.06 -1.20
CA PHE A 159 10.56 11.47 -0.60
C PHE A 159 10.39 12.98 -0.63
N GLY A 160 9.17 13.44 -0.89
CA GLY A 160 8.88 14.87 -0.93
C GLY A 160 7.42 15.17 -1.23
N PRO A 161 7.10 16.44 -1.52
CA PRO A 161 5.74 16.85 -1.84
C PRO A 161 5.20 16.14 -3.09
N ILE A 162 3.89 15.89 -3.13
CA ILE A 162 3.22 15.37 -4.32
C ILE A 162 3.49 16.26 -5.54
N ASP A 163 3.64 15.64 -6.70
CA ASP A 163 3.88 16.27 -8.01
C ASP A 163 5.15 17.10 -8.14
N SER A 164 6.00 17.12 -7.12
CA SER A 164 7.31 17.77 -7.22
C SER A 164 8.28 16.97 -8.09
N ILE A 165 9.11 17.68 -8.84
CA ILE A 165 10.05 17.10 -9.80
C ILE A 165 11.41 16.84 -9.14
N VAL A 166 12.03 15.75 -9.54
CA VAL A 166 13.39 15.34 -9.18
C VAL A 166 14.15 15.02 -10.45
N ASN A 167 15.29 15.65 -10.65
CA ASN A 167 16.19 15.32 -11.74
C ASN A 167 17.15 14.23 -11.26
N LEU A 168 17.04 13.04 -11.84
CA LEU A 168 17.95 11.93 -11.58
C LEU A 168 19.12 12.01 -12.57
N THR A 169 20.35 11.94 -12.08
CA THR A 169 21.51 11.65 -12.91
C THR A 169 21.87 10.19 -12.68
N LEU A 170 21.75 9.37 -13.73
CA LEU A 170 22.00 7.93 -13.69
C LEU A 170 23.17 7.56 -14.60
N ARG A 171 23.86 6.48 -14.28
CA ARG A 171 24.83 5.83 -15.17
C ARG A 171 24.30 4.47 -15.59
N SER A 172 24.16 4.31 -16.90
CA SER A 172 23.69 3.07 -17.50
C SER A 172 24.67 1.94 -17.26
N VAL A 173 24.22 0.79 -16.75
CA VAL A 173 25.10 -0.37 -16.54
C VAL A 173 25.54 -1.01 -17.88
N ARG A 174 24.69 -0.91 -18.91
CA ARG A 174 24.93 -1.49 -20.24
C ARG A 174 25.91 -0.68 -21.08
N THR A 175 25.76 0.64 -21.07
CA THR A 175 26.54 1.54 -21.95
C THR A 175 27.63 2.31 -21.21
N ASN A 176 27.62 2.26 -19.86
CA ASN A 176 28.48 3.06 -18.98
C ASN A 176 28.41 4.58 -19.24
N SER A 177 27.34 5.04 -19.90
CA SER A 177 27.10 6.45 -20.18
C SER A 177 26.19 7.05 -19.10
N THR A 178 26.48 8.29 -18.71
CA THR A 178 25.64 9.06 -17.79
C THR A 178 24.50 9.74 -18.56
N TYR A 179 23.30 9.73 -18.00
CA TYR A 179 22.11 10.36 -18.56
C TYR A 179 21.23 10.97 -17.45
N GLU A 180 20.32 11.86 -17.83
CA GLU A 180 19.43 12.54 -16.89
C GLU A 180 17.97 12.24 -17.19
N VAL A 181 17.16 12.09 -16.13
CA VAL A 181 15.71 11.90 -16.23
C VAL A 181 15.01 12.78 -15.19
N ALA A 182 14.09 13.63 -15.64
CA ALA A 182 13.24 14.43 -14.75
C ALA A 182 11.97 13.63 -14.42
N VAL A 183 11.78 13.32 -13.15
CA VAL A 183 10.70 12.45 -12.68
C VAL A 183 9.85 13.11 -11.60
N LYS A 184 8.59 12.73 -11.52
CA LYS A 184 7.59 13.31 -10.64
C LYS A 184 7.26 12.39 -9.48
N ARG A 185 7.26 12.93 -8.25
CA ARG A 185 6.78 12.21 -7.06
C ARG A 185 5.26 12.06 -7.09
N HIS A 186 4.75 10.84 -7.00
CA HIS A 186 3.30 10.59 -7.07
C HIS A 186 2.85 9.35 -6.29
N LEU A 187 3.77 8.49 -5.84
CA LEU A 187 3.44 7.33 -5.02
C LEU A 187 3.52 7.69 -3.53
N PRO A 188 2.47 7.50 -2.70
CA PRO A 188 2.59 7.72 -1.26
C PRO A 188 3.73 6.88 -0.65
N SER A 189 4.50 7.46 0.28
CA SER A 189 5.66 6.79 0.89
C SER A 189 5.28 5.55 1.71
N VAL A 190 4.03 5.52 2.21
CA VAL A 190 3.46 4.37 2.91
C VAL A 190 3.27 3.18 1.98
N SER A 191 2.85 3.42 0.73
CA SER A 191 2.83 2.41 -0.32
C SER A 191 4.26 1.94 -0.60
N TRP A 192 5.24 2.86 -0.64
CA TRP A 192 6.65 2.50 -0.88
C TRP A 192 7.28 1.62 0.22
N GLN A 193 7.07 1.94 1.51
CA GLN A 193 7.61 1.15 2.64
C GLN A 193 7.01 -0.26 2.72
N ARG A 194 5.71 -0.39 2.44
CA ARG A 194 5.02 -1.68 2.44
C ARG A 194 5.68 -2.66 1.46
N TRP A 195 6.21 -2.17 0.35
CA TRP A 195 6.82 -3.02 -0.68
C TRP A 195 8.20 -3.57 -0.29
N GLU A 196 8.94 -2.89 0.60
CA GLU A 196 10.17 -3.44 1.20
C GLU A 196 9.85 -4.56 2.20
N GLU A 197 8.76 -4.44 2.97
CA GLU A 197 8.36 -5.43 3.98
C GLU A 197 7.82 -6.75 3.37
N TYR A 198 7.15 -6.71 2.22
CA TYR A 198 6.60 -7.90 1.57
C TYR A 198 7.54 -8.58 0.56
N GLY A 199 8.82 -8.19 0.49
CA GLY A 199 9.83 -8.87 -0.36
C GLY A 199 9.60 -8.72 -1.87
N GLY A 200 8.80 -7.74 -2.29
CA GLY A 200 8.24 -7.67 -3.63
C GLY A 200 7.23 -8.79 -3.86
N MET A 201 6.08 -8.49 -4.44
CA MET A 201 5.29 -9.53 -5.10
C MET A 201 6.18 -10.11 -6.20
N THR A 202 6.94 -11.16 -5.91
CA THR A 202 7.33 -12.12 -6.93
C THR A 202 6.02 -12.55 -7.55
N GLN A 203 5.77 -12.08 -8.77
CA GLN A 203 4.92 -12.80 -9.69
C GLN A 203 5.57 -14.17 -9.86
N ASP A 204 5.29 -15.07 -8.93
CA ASP A 204 5.20 -16.49 -9.25
C ASP A 204 4.00 -16.63 -10.19
N ALA A 205 4.22 -16.21 -11.44
CA ALA A 205 3.66 -16.92 -12.58
C ALA A 205 4.35 -18.30 -12.61
N GLY A 206 4.03 -19.10 -11.59
CA GLY A 206 4.37 -20.50 -11.48
C GLY A 206 3.59 -21.23 -12.55
N SER A 207 4.19 -21.27 -13.74
CA SER A 207 4.04 -22.29 -14.76
C SER A 207 3.76 -23.63 -14.08
N SER A 208 2.51 -24.09 -14.15
CA SER A 208 2.15 -25.45 -13.77
C SER A 208 2.72 -26.40 -14.82
N VAL A 209 3.98 -26.78 -14.64
CA VAL A 209 4.53 -27.98 -15.27
C VAL A 209 3.81 -29.16 -14.60
N VAL A 210 2.70 -29.58 -15.19
CA VAL A 210 2.06 -30.87 -14.88
C VAL A 210 2.96 -31.96 -15.46
N SER A 211 3.97 -32.35 -14.68
CA SER A 211 4.64 -33.64 -14.81
C SER A 211 3.88 -34.65 -13.95
N SER A 212 2.94 -35.37 -14.56
CA SER A 212 2.38 -36.59 -13.97
C SER A 212 2.48 -37.71 -14.99
N GLY A 213 3.67 -38.32 -15.02
CA GLY A 213 3.78 -39.73 -15.36
C GLY A 213 3.48 -40.54 -14.11
N ILE A 214 2.37 -41.30 -14.13
CA ILE A 214 2.18 -42.47 -13.27
C ILE A 214 1.63 -43.58 -14.16
N GLU A 215 2.39 -44.67 -14.16
CA GLU A 215 2.13 -45.93 -14.84
C GLU A 215 1.01 -46.74 -14.15
N ASN A 216 0.44 -47.64 -14.95
CA ASN A 216 -0.65 -48.58 -14.68
C ASN A 216 -0.53 -49.43 -13.39
N ALA A 217 -1.67 -49.73 -12.75
CA ALA A 217 -2.03 -51.10 -12.32
C ALA A 217 -3.51 -51.22 -11.85
N ALA A 218 -4.25 -52.06 -12.59
CA ALA A 218 -5.21 -53.10 -12.19
C ALA A 218 -6.24 -52.91 -11.04
N GLU A 219 -7.50 -53.17 -11.42
CA GLU A 219 -8.53 -54.04 -10.78
C GLU A 219 -8.94 -53.82 -9.31
N SER A 220 -10.22 -53.49 -9.09
CA SER A 220 -11.23 -54.52 -8.73
C SER A 220 -12.63 -53.90 -8.58
N GLU A 221 -13.62 -54.62 -9.09
CA GLU A 221 -15.04 -54.39 -8.91
C GLU A 221 -15.47 -54.79 -7.48
N GLY A 222 -16.35 -54.03 -6.85
CA GLY A 222 -16.93 -54.35 -5.55
C GLY A 222 -18.04 -53.38 -5.16
N MET A 223 -19.26 -53.66 -5.60
CA MET A 223 -20.49 -53.10 -5.04
C MET A 223 -20.76 -53.68 -3.65
N GLU A 224 -21.06 -52.83 -2.66
CA GLU A 224 -21.99 -53.03 -1.53
C GLU A 224 -21.93 -51.75 -0.68
N GLY A 225 -23.00 -50.96 -0.50
CA GLY A 225 -24.17 -51.31 0.30
C GLY A 225 -24.00 -50.69 1.70
N GLY A 226 -24.70 -49.60 2.03
CA GLY A 226 -24.53 -48.96 3.34
C GLY A 226 -25.36 -47.70 3.58
N ASN A 227 -26.66 -47.91 3.75
CA ASN A 227 -27.64 -46.93 4.21
C ASN A 227 -27.37 -46.57 5.69
N VAL A 228 -27.29 -45.29 6.07
CA VAL A 228 -27.43 -44.86 7.48
C VAL A 228 -28.35 -43.64 7.56
N VAL A 229 -29.57 -43.92 7.98
CA VAL A 229 -30.53 -42.99 8.57
C VAL A 229 -30.24 -42.94 10.07
N GLY A 230 -30.17 -41.76 10.67
CA GLY A 230 -30.01 -41.61 12.13
C GLY A 230 -30.50 -40.25 12.62
N PHE A 231 -31.64 -40.28 13.31
CA PHE A 231 -32.36 -39.18 13.95
C PHE A 231 -31.68 -38.67 15.24
N GLY A 232 -32.07 -37.46 15.68
CA GLY A 232 -31.91 -36.94 17.04
C GLY A 232 -31.74 -35.42 17.02
N ASN A 233 -32.81 -34.62 17.07
CA ASN A 233 -33.43 -34.08 18.29
C ASN A 233 -32.40 -33.70 19.37
N ASP A 234 -32.27 -32.42 19.68
CA ASP A 234 -32.54 -31.91 21.03
C ASP A 234 -32.69 -30.38 21.04
N ASP A 235 -33.78 -29.98 21.69
CA ASP A 235 -34.16 -28.62 22.10
C ASP A 235 -33.09 -27.96 22.96
N VAL A 236 -32.81 -26.68 22.71
CA VAL A 236 -32.25 -25.79 23.73
C VAL A 236 -33.07 -24.50 23.76
N THR A 237 -34.10 -24.50 24.60
CA THR A 237 -34.72 -23.28 25.13
C THR A 237 -33.87 -22.76 26.28
N GLY A 238 -33.33 -21.56 26.15
CA GLY A 238 -32.69 -20.83 27.24
C GLY A 238 -33.08 -19.36 27.19
N GLU A 239 -34.09 -18.98 27.98
CA GLU A 239 -34.36 -17.60 28.37
C GLU A 239 -33.20 -17.08 29.23
N PHE A 240 -32.75 -15.85 28.96
CA PHE A 240 -31.94 -15.07 29.87
C PHE A 240 -32.73 -13.83 30.31
N ILE A 241 -32.68 -13.60 31.62
CA ILE A 241 -33.17 -12.43 32.36
C ILE A 241 -32.37 -11.19 31.98
#